data_AF-A0AAV2E903-F1
#
_entry.id   AF-A0AAV2E903-F1
#
_cell.length_a   1.000
_cell.length_b   1.000
_cell.length_c   1.000
_cell.angle_alpha   90.00
_cell.angle_beta   90.00
_cell.angle_gamma   90.00
#
_symmetry.space_group_name_H-M   'P 1'
#
loop_
_entity.id
_entity.type
_entity.pdbx_description
1 polymer ?
#
loop_
_entity_poly.entity_id
_entity_poly.type
_entity_poly.pdbx_seq_one_letter_code
_entity_poly.pdbx_strand_id
1 'polypeptide(L)'
;MALKFPRFIKGLSQESTTPRIWFGIATAHDFESHYDITEERLYKNIFASHFGKLAIIFFGLVEISLVAWQGNFEAWVQDPAHVRAIAHAIWDPHFDQPDVEAIIRGGALGL
;
A
#
# COMPACT_ATOMS: atom_id res chain seq x y z
N MET A 1 20.45 8.82 -26.82
CA MET A 1 19.19 8.06 -26.99
C MET A 1 18.37 8.29 -25.74
N ALA A 2 17.12 8.76 -25.87
CA ALA A 2 16.25 9.01 -24.71
C ALA A 2 15.92 7.69 -24.00
N LEU A 3 16.02 7.65 -22.68
CA LEU A 3 15.54 6.51 -21.90
C LEU A 3 14.02 6.63 -21.70
N LYS A 4 13.34 5.48 -21.57
CA LYS A 4 11.86 5.42 -21.45
C LYS A 4 11.33 6.08 -20.17
N PHE A 5 12.14 6.13 -19.12
CA PHE A 5 11.78 6.72 -17.83
C PHE A 5 12.76 7.85 -17.46
N PRO A 6 12.32 8.93 -16.79
CA PRO A 6 10.92 9.32 -16.61
C PRO A 6 10.30 9.83 -17.91
N ARG A 7 9.08 9.39 -18.23
CA ARG A 7 8.38 9.76 -19.47
C ARG A 7 7.93 11.23 -19.48
N PHE A 8 7.89 11.91 -18.33
CA PHE A 8 7.21 13.19 -18.13
C PHE A 8 8.16 14.39 -17.94
N ILE A 9 9.48 14.16 -17.86
CA ILE A 9 10.50 15.23 -17.83
C ILE A 9 11.56 14.92 -18.89
N LYS A 10 11.60 15.72 -19.96
CA LYS A 10 12.45 15.47 -21.13
C LYS A 10 13.94 15.54 -20.81
N GLY A 11 14.38 16.55 -20.05
CA GLY A 11 15.79 16.68 -19.66
C GLY A 11 16.27 15.48 -18.85
N LEU A 12 15.47 15.08 -17.87
CA LEU A 12 15.76 13.94 -17.02
C LEU A 12 15.75 12.61 -17.77
N SER A 13 14.90 12.44 -18.80
CA SER A 13 14.89 11.22 -19.63
C SER A 13 16.18 10.98 -20.44
N GLN A 14 17.01 12.01 -20.65
CA GLN A 14 18.28 11.89 -21.37
C GLN A 14 19.47 11.60 -20.43
N GLU A 15 19.26 11.72 -19.11
CA GLU A 15 20.31 11.51 -18.13
C GLU A 15 20.73 10.03 -18.07
N SER A 16 22.02 9.76 -18.26
CA SER A 16 22.56 8.39 -18.28
C SER A 16 22.88 7.86 -16.88
N THR A 17 22.86 8.73 -15.87
CA THR A 17 23.29 8.44 -14.50
C THR A 17 22.11 7.97 -13.61
N THR A 18 22.41 7.35 -12.48
CA THR A 18 21.40 6.86 -11.52
C THR A 18 20.54 7.94 -10.84
N PRO A 19 21.00 9.20 -10.62
CA PRO A 19 20.14 10.28 -10.14
C PRO A 19 18.86 10.48 -10.94
N ARG A 20 18.88 10.17 -12.25
CA ARG A 20 17.68 10.17 -13.09
C ARG A 20 16.51 9.40 -12.47
N ILE A 21 16.80 8.22 -11.90
CA ILE A 21 15.79 7.34 -11.33
C ILE A 21 15.18 8.00 -10.09
N TRP A 22 16.04 8.50 -9.21
CA TRP A 22 15.63 9.14 -7.96
C TRP A 22 14.83 10.41 -8.19
N PHE A 23 15.31 11.31 -9.05
CA PHE A 23 14.57 12.51 -9.41
C PHE A 23 13.27 12.18 -10.14
N GLY A 24 13.25 11.13 -10.96
CA GLY A 24 12.03 10.68 -11.64
C GLY A 24 10.95 10.25 -10.64
N ILE A 25 11.32 9.51 -9.59
CA ILE A 25 10.38 9.13 -8.52
C ILE A 25 9.96 10.36 -7.71
N ALA A 26 10.91 11.20 -7.32
CA ALA A 26 10.66 12.37 -6.48
C ALA A 26 9.73 13.41 -7.12
N THR A 27 9.75 13.52 -8.45
CA THR A 27 8.96 14.52 -9.21
C THR A 27 7.73 13.91 -9.89
N ALA A 28 7.42 12.63 -9.65
CA ALA A 28 6.34 11.94 -10.35
C ALA A 28 4.95 12.58 -10.14
N HIS A 29 4.72 13.18 -8.97
CA HIS A 29 3.45 13.83 -8.61
C HIS A 29 3.51 15.36 -8.68
N ASP A 30 4.66 15.93 -9.02
CA ASP A 30 4.80 17.36 -9.30
C ASP A 30 4.35 17.63 -10.75
N PHE A 31 3.04 17.55 -11.00
CA PHE A 31 2.48 17.61 -12.35
C PHE A 31 2.74 18.94 -13.06
N GLU A 32 2.94 20.03 -12.31
CA GLU A 32 3.22 21.35 -12.85
C GLU A 32 4.58 21.42 -13.56
N SER A 33 5.56 20.62 -13.12
CA SER A 33 6.89 20.56 -13.74
C SER A 33 7.00 19.56 -14.90
N HIS A 34 5.91 18.86 -15.23
CA HIS A 34 5.88 17.91 -16.35
C HIS A 34 5.87 18.67 -17.67
N TYR A 35 6.59 18.15 -18.68
CA TYR A 35 6.62 18.82 -19.98
C TYR A 35 5.24 18.79 -20.64
N ASP A 36 4.88 19.86 -21.35
CA ASP A 36 3.64 19.97 -22.14
C ASP A 36 2.36 19.74 -21.30
N ILE A 37 2.41 20.18 -20.03
CA ILE A 37 1.24 20.25 -19.14
C ILE A 37 0.47 21.55 -19.40
N THR A 38 -0.84 21.43 -19.61
CA THR A 38 -1.77 22.56 -19.64
C THR A 38 -2.59 22.58 -18.35
N GLU A 39 -3.20 23.73 -18.02
CA GLU A 39 -4.05 23.85 -16.83
C GLU A 39 -5.20 22.83 -16.83
N GLU A 40 -5.89 22.66 -17.97
CA GLU A 40 -6.94 21.66 -18.11
C GLU A 40 -6.44 20.23 -17.82
N ARG A 41 -5.26 19.88 -18.35
CA ARG A 41 -4.68 18.55 -18.16
C ARG A 41 -4.18 18.34 -16.74
N LEU A 42 -3.63 19.38 -16.12
CA LEU A 42 -3.22 19.38 -14.72
C LEU A 42 -4.41 19.02 -13.82
N TYR A 43 -5.53 19.76 -13.94
CA TYR A 43 -6.72 19.50 -13.14
C TYR A 43 -7.35 18.14 -13.42
N LYS A 44 -7.36 17.66 -14.68
CA LYS A 44 -7.83 16.30 -15.00
C LYS A 44 -6.97 15.22 -14.35
N ASN A 45 -5.65 15.37 -14.38
CA ASN A 45 -4.72 14.43 -13.73
C ASN A 45 -4.92 14.43 -12.21
N ILE A 46 -5.04 15.61 -11.60
CA ILE A 46 -5.32 15.77 -10.18
C ILE A 46 -6.66 15.12 -9.82
N PHE A 47 -7.72 15.40 -10.57
CA PHE A 47 -9.05 14.84 -10.35
C PHE A 47 -9.06 13.31 -10.43
N ALA A 48 -8.47 12.74 -11.49
CA ALA A 48 -8.33 11.29 -11.62
C ALA A 48 -7.51 10.68 -10.47
N SER A 49 -6.45 11.36 -10.03
CA SER A 49 -5.62 10.93 -8.89
C SER A 49 -6.41 10.88 -7.59
N HIS A 50 -7.36 11.80 -7.37
CA HIS A 50 -8.25 11.74 -6.21
C HIS A 50 -9.12 10.48 -6.22
N PHE A 51 -9.68 10.09 -7.37
CA PHE A 51 -10.42 8.83 -7.49
C PHE A 51 -9.52 7.62 -7.24
N GLY A 52 -8.29 7.62 -7.77
CA GLY A 52 -7.31 6.58 -7.45
C GLY A 52 -7.02 6.49 -5.95
N LYS A 53 -6.84 7.64 -5.28
CA LYS A 53 -6.62 7.68 -3.83
C LYS A 53 -7.83 7.18 -3.05
N LEU A 54 -9.04 7.57 -3.43
CA LEU A 54 -10.28 7.07 -2.82
C LEU A 54 -10.43 5.56 -3.01
N ALA A 55 -10.13 5.04 -4.20
CA ALA A 55 -10.15 3.60 -4.45
C ALA A 55 -9.16 2.85 -3.57
N ILE A 56 -7.94 3.36 -3.36
CA ILE A 56 -6.97 2.78 -2.44
C ILE A 56 -7.47 2.80 -1.00
N ILE A 57 -8.12 3.88 -0.56
CA ILE A 57 -8.71 3.97 0.80
C ILE A 57 -9.81 2.91 0.96
N PHE A 58 -10.76 2.84 0.03
CA PHE A 58 -11.85 1.86 0.10
C PHE A 58 -11.35 0.43 -0.03
N PHE A 59 -10.31 0.19 -0.84
CA PHE A 59 -9.65 -1.11 -0.91
C PHE A 59 -8.96 -1.46 0.41
N GLY A 60 -8.30 -0.52 1.07
CA GLY A 60 -7.73 -0.71 2.41
C GLY A 60 -8.79 -1.09 3.45
N LEU A 61 -10.03 -0.59 3.33
CA LEU A 61 -11.12 -1.02 4.21
C LEU A 61 -11.53 -2.49 3.96
N VAL A 62 -11.22 -3.07 2.80
CA VAL A 62 -11.46 -4.50 2.54
C VAL A 62 -10.56 -5.38 3.41
N GLU A 63 -9.39 -4.92 3.87
CA GLU A 63 -8.58 -5.69 4.84
C GLU A 63 -9.35 -5.99 6.14
N ILE A 64 -10.34 -5.17 6.49
CA ILE A 64 -11.21 -5.42 7.66
C ILE A 64 -12.01 -6.74 7.48
N SER A 65 -12.22 -7.20 6.25
CA SER A 65 -12.85 -8.51 5.99
C SER A 65 -12.01 -9.69 6.50
N LEU A 66 -10.70 -9.51 6.68
CA LEU A 66 -9.84 -10.53 7.31
C LEU A 66 -10.25 -10.81 8.75
N VAL A 67 -10.81 -9.82 9.46
CA VAL A 67 -11.35 -10.02 10.82
C VAL A 67 -12.57 -10.94 10.78
N ALA A 68 -13.41 -10.86 9.75
CA ALA A 68 -14.55 -11.75 9.59
C ALA A 68 -14.15 -13.17 9.18
N TRP A 69 -13.05 -13.33 8.44
CA TRP A 69 -12.59 -14.63 7.95
C TRP A 69 -11.67 -15.36 8.94
N GLN A 70 -10.70 -14.66 9.52
CA GLN A 70 -9.61 -15.22 10.33
C GLN A 70 -9.59 -14.67 11.77
N GLY A 71 -10.42 -13.67 12.08
CA GLY A 71 -10.48 -13.06 13.40
C GLY A 71 -11.35 -13.83 14.39
N ASN A 72 -11.35 -13.36 15.64
CA ASN A 72 -12.15 -13.89 16.74
C ASN A 72 -13.24 -12.89 17.19
N PHE A 73 -13.80 -12.11 16.26
CA PHE A 73 -14.70 -11.00 16.57
C PHE A 73 -15.89 -11.39 17.46
N GLU A 74 -16.50 -12.56 17.21
CA GLU A 74 -17.61 -13.07 18.00
C GLU A 74 -17.22 -13.38 19.46
N ALA A 75 -16.00 -13.87 19.70
CA ALA A 75 -15.50 -14.10 21.06
C ALA A 75 -15.09 -12.77 21.72
N TRP A 76 -14.45 -11.88 20.95
CA TRP A 76 -13.99 -10.58 21.42
C TRP A 76 -15.14 -9.68 21.87
N VAL A 77 -16.27 -9.67 21.16
CA VAL A 77 -17.43 -8.84 21.53
C VAL A 77 -18.08 -9.27 22.85
N GLN A 78 -17.93 -10.53 23.26
CA GLN A 78 -18.49 -11.07 24.51
C GLN A 78 -17.65 -10.70 25.74
N ASP A 79 -16.33 -10.63 25.61
CA ASP A 79 -15.42 -10.24 26.70
C ASP A 79 -14.20 -9.44 26.19
N PRO A 80 -14.41 -8.18 25.78
CA PRO A 80 -13.35 -7.38 25.16
C PRO A 80 -12.24 -6.96 26.13
N ALA A 81 -12.46 -7.09 27.45
CA ALA A 81 -11.48 -6.74 28.47
C ALA A 81 -10.40 -7.83 28.64
N HIS A 82 -10.73 -9.09 28.36
CA HIS A 82 -9.81 -10.22 28.57
C HIS A 82 -9.48 -10.98 27.27
N VAL A 83 -10.36 -10.95 26.26
CA VAL A 83 -10.08 -11.52 24.95
C VAL A 83 -9.31 -10.51 24.11
N ARG A 84 -8.17 -10.94 23.54
CA ARG A 84 -7.42 -10.12 22.58
C ARG A 84 -8.01 -10.26 21.19
N ALA A 85 -8.23 -9.15 20.51
CA ALA A 85 -8.68 -9.15 19.13
C ALA A 85 -7.60 -9.71 18.20
N ILE A 86 -8.00 -10.56 17.26
CA ILE A 86 -7.17 -11.09 16.18
C ILE A 86 -7.43 -10.30 14.90
N ALA A 87 -6.35 -9.83 14.25
CA ALA A 87 -6.43 -9.07 13.01
C ALA A 87 -6.53 -9.98 11.78
N HIS A 88 -5.52 -10.83 11.57
CA HIS A 88 -5.45 -11.82 10.50
C HIS A 88 -4.51 -12.95 10.94
N ALA A 89 -4.53 -14.06 10.21
CA ALA A 89 -3.62 -15.17 10.46
C ALA A 89 -2.24 -14.90 9.83
N ILE A 90 -1.18 -15.48 10.39
CA ILE A 90 0.19 -15.23 9.92
C ILE A 90 0.68 -16.43 9.12
N TRP A 91 1.10 -16.21 7.88
CA TRP A 91 1.71 -17.26 7.08
C TRP A 91 3.14 -16.89 6.71
N ASP A 92 4.11 -17.35 7.51
CA ASP A 92 5.54 -17.19 7.23
C ASP A 92 6.25 -18.55 7.27
N PRO A 93 6.75 -19.06 6.13
CA PRO A 93 7.44 -20.35 6.06
C PRO A 93 8.82 -20.35 6.74
N HIS A 94 9.32 -19.19 7.16
CA HIS A 94 10.60 -19.09 7.87
C HIS A 94 10.48 -19.30 9.38
N PHE A 95 9.27 -19.31 9.94
CA PHE A 95 9.08 -19.55 11.36
C PHE A 95 9.34 -21.01 11.72
N ASP A 96 10.12 -21.19 12.79
CA ASP A 96 10.31 -22.47 13.42
C ASP A 96 9.15 -22.78 14.39
N GLN A 97 9.14 -23.99 14.92
CA GLN A 97 8.06 -24.44 15.81
C GLN A 97 7.93 -23.54 17.08
N PRO A 98 9.03 -23.16 17.77
CA PRO A 98 8.98 -22.19 18.86
C PRO A 98 8.35 -20.84 18.48
N ASP A 99 8.69 -20.29 17.31
CA ASP A 99 8.12 -19.02 16.83
C ASP A 99 6.60 -19.14 16.60
N VAL A 100 6.17 -20.24 15.97
CA VAL A 100 4.75 -20.53 15.75
C VAL A 100 3.99 -20.64 17.07
N GLU A 101 4.52 -21.39 18.04
CA GLU A 101 3.92 -21.52 19.37
C GLU A 101 3.87 -20.19 20.14
N ALA A 102 4.91 -19.36 19.98
CA ALA A 102 4.95 -18.04 20.60
C ALA A 102 3.93 -17.07 19.99
N ILE A 103 3.58 -17.24 18.72
CA ILE A 103 2.61 -16.41 17.97
C ILE A 103 1.17 -16.88 18.20
N ILE A 104 0.93 -18.19 18.33
CA ILE A 104 -0.39 -18.75 18.64
C ILE A 104 -0.78 -18.35 20.08
N ARG A 105 -1.50 -17.24 20.21
CA ARG A 105 -2.02 -16.72 21.49
C ARG A 105 -3.53 -16.45 21.38
N GLY A 106 -4.26 -16.59 22.49
CA GLY A 106 -5.67 -16.17 22.56
C GLY A 106 -6.70 -17.18 22.01
N GLY A 107 -6.37 -18.48 21.98
CA GLY A 107 -7.33 -19.54 21.65
C GLY A 107 -7.53 -19.79 20.15
N ALA A 108 -6.71 -19.20 19.27
CA ALA A 108 -6.71 -19.49 17.85
C ALA A 108 -6.12 -20.88 17.57
N LEU A 109 -6.84 -21.71 16.82
CA LEU A 109 -6.37 -23.01 16.32
C LEU A 109 -5.84 -22.81 14.89
N GLY A 110 -4.60 -22.36 14.75
CA GLY A 110 -3.88 -22.37 13.48
C GLY A 110 -3.50 -21.00 12.90
N LEU A 111 -2.48 -21.05 12.05
CA LEU A 111 -2.02 -20.00 11.15
C LEU A 111 -2.84 -19.96 9.86
#